data_AF-A0A931ACD4-F1
#
_entry.id   AF-A0A931ACD4-F1
#
_cell.length_a   1.000
_cell.length_b   1.000
_cell.length_c   1.000
_cell.angle_alpha   90.00
_cell.angle_beta   90.00
_cell.angle_gamma   90.00
#
_symmetry.space_group_name_H-M   'P 1'
#
loop_
_entity.id
_entity.type
_entity.pdbx_description
1 polymer ?
#
loop_
_entity_poly.entity_id
_entity_poly.type
_entity_poly.pdbx_seq_one_letter_code
_entity_poly.pdbx_strand_id
1 'polypeptide(L)'
;PVPHPAWDRVLEALRTGAAPALAEVTSTSLGLWLVRATYIAPRVDPTPLLELGHGSAAELHDHLCDRLIPALVSARPPADGAHPFRPQHVWTAEQVGRWLTYLSRQLTRSPENPRDMAWWHLARYAPSRSVRVWTGIAIGVAVGLAFTLLTGMPLAGAGIGLLSALVVIIMIGSWFTESPGHADFQLRGRLSELLRVLRDGLVVGALGALVGWLMASPRGGTQAGLGAARDIGLLAGIGFVVVLSLIRWVEHPTTAATARSPRSTWRADRNLTVIRIFSGLAVGLMGGSIGLKAQLSPSVAIVGGLLLGLLFGLMLGSHHAWLAYTLTIPRLATKGRLPLRAMDFLDDAHRLGLLRTEGPYYQFRHIELQQHLARGRNLTSGEEPQPPSPLP
;
A
#
# COMPACT_ATOMS: atom_id res chain seq x y z
N PRO A 1 17.99 21.35 35.98
CA PRO A 1 18.91 21.38 34.82
C PRO A 1 19.24 22.82 34.43
N VAL A 2 20.52 23.19 34.36
CA VAL A 2 20.97 24.56 34.05
C VAL A 2 20.85 24.78 32.53
N PRO A 3 20.19 25.85 32.05
CA PRO A 3 20.15 26.20 30.64
C PRO A 3 21.55 26.50 30.09
N HIS A 4 21.74 26.32 28.78
CA HIS A 4 22.97 26.78 28.14
C HIS A 4 23.13 28.30 28.34
N PRO A 5 24.29 28.81 28.76
CA PRO A 5 24.46 30.23 29.14
C PRO A 5 24.18 31.21 27.99
N ALA A 6 24.28 30.75 26.73
CA ALA A 6 23.93 31.58 25.57
C ALA A 6 22.42 31.91 25.47
N TRP A 7 21.54 31.20 26.18
CA TRP A 7 20.11 31.52 26.20
C TRP A 7 19.82 32.89 26.82
N ASP A 8 20.62 33.35 27.77
CA ASP A 8 20.44 34.69 28.36
C ASP A 8 20.63 35.78 27.30
N ARG A 9 21.58 35.59 26.37
CA ARG A 9 21.78 36.51 25.24
C ARG A 9 20.62 36.48 24.25
N VAL A 10 20.06 35.29 23.98
CA VAL A 10 18.89 35.13 23.10
C VAL A 10 17.66 35.83 23.68
N LEU A 11 17.42 35.66 24.98
CA LEU A 11 16.32 36.32 25.67
C LEU A 11 16.51 37.84 25.72
N GLU A 12 17.74 38.30 25.94
CA GLU A 12 18.05 39.73 25.93
C GLU A 12 17.86 40.34 24.53
N ALA A 13 18.31 39.66 23.47
CA ALA A 13 18.09 40.11 22.09
C ALA A 13 16.60 40.18 21.71
N LEU A 14 15.77 39.28 22.26
CA LEU A 14 14.31 39.35 22.09
C LEU A 14 13.69 40.52 22.88
N ARG A 15 14.19 40.82 24.08
CA ARG A 15 13.70 41.96 24.90
C ARG A 15 14.05 43.31 24.30
N THR A 16 15.27 43.45 23.77
CA THR A 16 15.76 44.70 23.17
C THR A 16 15.28 44.89 21.72
N GLY A 17 14.62 43.88 21.13
CA GLY A 17 14.18 43.92 19.74
C GLY A 17 15.31 43.74 18.72
N ALA A 18 16.49 43.31 19.16
CA ALA A 18 17.65 43.07 18.30
C ALA A 18 17.48 41.85 17.37
N ALA A 19 16.55 40.93 17.67
CA ALA A 19 16.29 39.74 16.85
C ALA A 19 14.83 39.72 16.29
N PRO A 20 14.49 40.59 15.33
CA PRO A 20 13.11 40.73 14.82
C PRO A 20 12.58 39.45 14.17
N ALA A 21 13.41 38.71 13.41
CA ALA A 21 13.00 37.46 12.78
C ALA A 21 12.72 36.36 13.82
N LEU A 22 13.52 36.30 14.88
CA LEU A 22 13.29 35.35 15.97
C LEU A 22 12.01 35.70 16.74
N ALA A 23 11.76 36.99 16.99
CA ALA A 23 10.52 37.45 17.62
C ALA A 23 9.29 37.08 16.77
N GLU A 24 9.35 37.29 15.46
CA GLU A 24 8.28 36.90 14.54
C GLU A 24 8.05 35.38 14.54
N VAL A 25 9.09 34.57 14.37
CA VAL A 25 8.97 33.10 14.37
C VAL A 25 8.39 32.60 15.71
N THR A 26 8.91 33.10 16.84
CA THR A 26 8.48 32.69 18.19
C THR A 26 7.14 33.28 18.62
N SER A 27 6.55 34.21 17.85
CA SER A 27 5.16 34.64 18.06
C SER A 27 4.14 33.55 17.72
N THR A 28 4.55 32.51 16.98
CA THR A 28 3.71 31.38 16.60
C THR A 28 3.97 30.16 17.49
N SER A 29 2.91 29.38 17.75
CA SER A 29 3.03 28.11 18.50
C SER A 29 3.94 27.11 17.80
N LEU A 30 3.97 27.12 16.46
CA LEU A 30 4.88 26.34 15.63
C LEU A 30 6.34 26.75 15.83
N GLY A 31 6.66 28.04 15.74
CA GLY A 31 8.04 28.51 15.88
C GLY A 31 8.61 28.23 17.28
N LEU A 32 7.81 28.40 18.34
CA LEU A 32 8.20 27.98 19.70
C LEU A 32 8.46 26.48 19.78
N TRP A 33 7.60 25.67 19.15
CA TRP A 33 7.79 24.22 19.10
C TRP A 33 9.06 23.83 18.32
N LEU A 34 9.35 24.49 17.19
CA LEU A 34 10.54 24.27 16.39
C LEU A 34 11.80 24.57 17.19
N VAL A 35 11.89 25.76 17.81
CA VAL A 35 13.01 26.16 18.68
C VAL A 35 13.21 25.17 19.83
N ARG A 36 12.11 24.73 20.45
CA ARG A 36 12.15 23.72 21.51
C ARG A 36 12.67 22.38 21.00
N ALA A 37 12.22 21.92 19.83
CA ALA A 37 12.58 20.63 19.28
C ALA A 37 14.03 20.59 18.77
N THR A 38 14.56 21.69 18.23
CA THR A 38 15.89 21.75 17.61
C THR A 38 17.00 22.17 18.57
N TYR A 39 16.75 23.14 19.47
CA TYR A 39 17.78 23.67 20.37
C TYR A 39 17.58 23.28 21.83
N ILE A 40 16.36 23.43 22.37
CA ILE A 40 16.13 23.24 23.83
C ILE A 40 16.20 21.76 24.22
N ALA A 41 15.43 20.90 23.55
CA ALA A 41 15.35 19.48 23.91
C ALA A 41 16.66 18.73 23.66
N PRO A 42 17.37 18.95 22.53
CA PRO A 42 18.67 18.32 22.29
C PRO A 42 19.83 19.00 23.03
N ARG A 43 19.59 20.16 23.66
CA ARG A 43 20.60 20.99 24.35
C ARG A 43 21.75 21.43 23.45
N VAL A 44 21.41 21.91 22.26
CA VAL A 44 22.36 22.46 21.28
C VAL A 44 22.60 23.94 21.60
N ASP A 45 23.80 24.43 21.28
CA ASP A 45 24.16 25.84 21.39
C ASP A 45 23.19 26.73 20.57
N PRO A 46 22.48 27.70 21.19
CA PRO A 46 21.51 28.55 20.51
C PRO A 46 22.13 29.75 19.79
N THR A 47 23.46 29.91 19.78
CA THR A 47 24.14 31.04 19.11
C THR A 47 23.69 31.29 17.66
N PRO A 48 23.44 30.26 16.81
CA PRO A 48 22.95 30.49 15.45
C PRO A 48 21.55 31.15 15.37
N LEU A 49 20.72 31.06 16.43
CA LEU A 49 19.44 31.77 16.49
C LEU A 49 19.62 33.30 16.56
N LEU A 50 20.74 33.77 17.13
CA LEU A 50 21.07 35.18 17.15
C LEU A 50 21.47 35.64 15.76
N GLU A 51 22.39 34.94 15.09
CA GLU A 51 22.88 35.30 13.75
C GLU A 51 21.73 35.37 12.74
N LEU A 52 20.92 34.31 12.66
CA LEU A 52 19.77 34.24 11.76
C LEU A 52 18.58 35.10 12.23
N GLY A 53 18.51 35.40 13.53
CA GLY A 53 17.45 36.22 14.12
C GLY A 53 17.48 37.69 13.71
N HIS A 54 18.60 38.19 13.19
CA HIS A 54 18.72 39.53 12.59
C HIS A 54 18.23 39.57 11.13
N GLY A 55 18.19 38.42 10.46
CA GLY A 55 17.88 38.30 9.03
C GLY A 55 16.39 38.18 8.75
N SER A 56 16.04 37.32 7.78
CA SER A 56 14.64 37.06 7.41
C SER A 56 14.01 36.00 8.31
N ALA A 57 12.76 36.22 8.74
CA ALA A 57 11.96 35.21 9.44
C ALA A 57 11.79 33.92 8.61
N ALA A 58 11.73 34.04 7.28
CA ALA A 58 11.63 32.89 6.39
C ALA A 58 12.91 32.04 6.40
N GLU A 59 14.09 32.66 6.38
CA GLU A 59 15.38 31.96 6.43
C GLU A 59 15.58 31.26 7.77
N LEU A 60 15.23 31.93 8.87
CA LEU A 60 15.26 31.33 10.20
C LEU A 60 14.29 30.14 10.30
N HIS A 61 13.09 30.27 9.73
CA HIS A 61 12.10 29.20 9.70
C HIS A 61 12.57 27.99 8.89
N ASP A 62 13.13 28.22 7.70
CA ASP A 62 13.66 27.16 6.83
C ASP A 62 14.84 26.44 7.52
N HIS A 63 15.75 27.17 8.18
CA HIS A 63 16.82 26.58 9.00
C HIS A 63 16.31 25.71 10.14
N LEU A 64 15.28 26.18 10.86
CA LEU A 64 14.64 25.41 11.93
C LEU A 64 13.98 24.13 11.39
N CYS A 65 13.37 24.19 10.21
CA CYS A 65 12.80 23.02 9.55
C CYS A 65 13.87 22.02 9.10
N ASP A 66 15.01 22.48 8.57
CA ASP A 66 16.13 21.64 8.17
C ASP A 66 16.77 20.91 9.36
N ARG A 67 16.85 21.58 10.51
CA ARG A 67 17.38 21.00 11.75
C ARG A 67 16.39 20.09 12.47
N LEU A 68 15.11 20.15 12.15
CA LEU A 68 14.06 19.43 12.87
C LEU A 68 14.22 17.91 12.78
N ILE A 69 14.40 17.36 11.58
CA ILE A 69 14.49 15.91 11.38
C ILE A 69 15.74 15.34 12.08
N PRO A 70 16.95 15.90 11.88
CA PRO A 70 18.14 15.46 12.62
C PRO A 70 17.98 15.53 14.13
N ALA A 71 17.39 16.61 14.65
CA ALA A 71 17.18 16.79 16.08
C ALA A 71 16.23 15.74 16.66
N LEU A 72 15.09 15.47 16.00
CA LEU A 72 14.11 14.50 16.48
C LEU A 72 14.62 13.06 16.43
N VAL A 73 15.31 12.69 15.35
CA VAL A 73 15.90 11.35 15.20
C VAL A 73 16.97 11.11 16.27
N SER A 74 17.83 12.09 16.53
CA SER A 74 18.89 11.98 17.54
C SER A 74 18.35 11.97 18.97
N ALA A 75 17.31 12.76 19.25
CA ALA A 75 16.72 12.86 20.59
C ALA A 75 15.93 11.61 21.01
N ARG A 76 15.51 10.77 20.05
CA ARG A 76 14.68 9.58 20.30
C ARG A 76 15.29 8.35 19.63
N PRO A 77 16.41 7.82 20.14
CA PRO A 77 16.95 6.57 19.63
C PRO A 77 15.92 5.45 19.83
N PRO A 78 15.91 4.46 18.91
CA PRO A 78 15.01 3.33 19.01
C PRO A 78 15.26 2.59 20.30
N ALA A 79 14.18 2.09 20.90
CA ALA A 79 14.23 1.38 22.15
C ALA A 79 13.68 -0.03 21.95
N ASP A 80 14.43 -1.03 22.41
CA ASP A 80 13.95 -2.41 22.46
C ASP A 80 12.90 -2.53 23.57
N GLY A 81 11.66 -2.89 23.21
CA GLY A 81 10.55 -3.05 24.14
C GLY A 81 9.32 -2.19 23.86
N ALA A 82 8.26 -2.38 24.64
CA ALA A 82 6.95 -1.76 24.44
C ALA A 82 6.90 -0.29 24.92
N HIS A 83 7.80 0.57 24.45
CA HIS A 83 7.68 2.01 24.66
C HIS A 83 6.73 2.61 23.61
N PRO A 84 5.53 3.10 23.99
CA PRO A 84 4.51 3.50 23.01
C PRO A 84 4.94 4.69 22.13
N PHE A 85 5.87 5.52 22.62
CA PHE A 85 6.26 6.80 22.01
C PHE A 85 7.69 6.84 21.46
N ARG A 86 8.41 5.71 21.47
CA ARG A 86 9.75 5.58 20.88
C ARG A 86 9.64 4.89 19.52
N PRO A 87 10.46 5.30 18.53
CA PRO A 87 10.56 4.56 17.28
C PRO A 87 11.09 3.14 17.55
N GLN A 88 10.68 2.18 16.74
CA GLN A 88 11.05 0.77 16.87
C GLN A 88 12.23 0.39 15.98
N HIS A 89 12.47 1.14 14.91
CA HIS A 89 13.53 0.85 13.95
C HIS A 89 14.56 1.98 13.88
N VAL A 90 15.79 1.60 13.53
CA VAL A 90 16.90 2.54 13.31
C VAL A 90 16.77 3.12 11.90
N TRP A 91 16.45 4.41 11.82
CA TRP A 91 16.46 5.18 10.58
C TRP A 91 17.42 6.36 10.73
N THR A 92 18.24 6.64 9.71
CA THR A 92 19.10 7.83 9.75
C THR A 92 18.32 9.10 9.42
N ALA A 93 18.75 10.25 9.93
CA ALA A 93 18.08 11.53 9.65
C ALA A 93 18.00 11.83 8.14
N GLU A 94 19.04 11.48 7.38
CA GLU A 94 19.09 11.62 5.93
C GLU A 94 18.06 10.74 5.22
N GLN A 95 17.87 9.49 5.68
CA GLN A 95 16.87 8.58 5.14
C GLN A 95 15.46 9.11 5.40
N VAL A 96 15.18 9.51 6.64
CA VAL A 96 13.89 10.08 7.04
C VAL A 96 13.58 11.33 6.22
N GLY A 97 14.53 12.27 6.11
CA GLY A 97 14.39 13.47 5.31
C GLY A 97 14.08 13.15 3.85
N ARG A 98 14.88 12.27 3.22
CA ARG A 98 14.70 11.86 1.82
C ARG A 98 13.32 11.26 1.54
N TRP A 99 12.84 10.38 2.42
CA TRP A 99 11.55 9.72 2.25
C TRP A 99 10.38 10.69 2.52
N LEU A 100 10.46 11.55 3.54
CA LEU A 100 9.45 12.57 3.79
C LEU A 100 9.39 13.62 2.68
N THR A 101 10.53 14.02 2.11
CA THR A 101 10.59 14.88 0.92
C THR A 101 9.95 14.22 -0.30
N TYR A 102 10.15 12.91 -0.50
CA TYR A 102 9.47 12.21 -1.59
C TYR A 102 7.96 12.21 -1.37
N LEU A 103 7.50 11.92 -0.15
CA LEU A 103 6.08 11.90 0.19
C LEU A 103 5.43 13.28 0.07
N SER A 104 6.07 14.34 0.57
CA SER A 104 5.53 15.70 0.50
C SER A 104 5.29 16.13 -0.94
N ARG A 105 6.22 15.85 -1.85
CA ARG A 105 6.06 16.16 -3.29
C ARG A 105 4.91 15.42 -3.94
N GLN A 106 4.70 14.15 -3.58
CA GLN A 106 3.61 13.38 -4.16
C GLN A 106 2.26 13.85 -3.63
N LEU A 107 2.19 14.23 -2.35
CA LEU A 107 0.99 14.82 -1.77
C LEU A 107 0.65 16.16 -2.41
N THR A 108 1.63 17.05 -2.64
CA THR A 108 1.42 18.33 -3.31
C THR A 108 0.95 18.18 -4.76
N ARG A 109 1.31 17.08 -5.45
CA ARG A 109 0.87 16.80 -6.82
C ARG A 109 -0.52 16.16 -6.92
N SER A 110 -1.09 15.71 -5.80
CA SER A 110 -2.36 14.98 -5.79
C SER A 110 -3.54 15.96 -5.62
N PRO A 111 -4.47 16.06 -6.58
CA PRO A 111 -5.53 17.08 -6.56
C PRO A 111 -6.64 16.83 -5.52
N GLU A 112 -6.83 15.59 -5.07
CA GLU A 112 -8.00 15.23 -4.24
C GLU A 112 -7.84 15.54 -2.74
N ASN A 113 -6.63 15.44 -2.18
CA ASN A 113 -6.36 15.78 -0.78
C ASN A 113 -4.86 15.94 -0.51
N PRO A 114 -4.33 17.18 -0.46
CA PRO A 114 -2.88 17.43 -0.35
C PRO A 114 -2.32 17.18 1.06
N ARG A 115 -3.18 16.94 2.07
CA ARG A 115 -2.77 16.71 3.46
C ARG A 115 -2.84 15.25 3.89
N ASP A 116 -3.79 14.49 3.33
CA ASP A 116 -4.10 13.14 3.78
C ASP A 116 -3.26 12.10 3.05
N MET A 117 -2.27 11.57 3.75
CA MET A 117 -1.46 10.46 3.27
C MET A 117 -2.10 9.14 3.67
N ALA A 118 -2.83 8.57 2.73
CA ALA A 118 -3.33 7.20 2.83
C ALA A 118 -2.26 6.20 2.39
N TRP A 119 -2.07 5.12 3.14
CA TRP A 119 -1.05 4.11 2.78
C TRP A 119 -1.35 3.43 1.44
N TRP A 120 -2.62 3.30 1.06
CA TRP A 120 -3.04 2.74 -0.23
C TRP A 120 -2.80 3.70 -1.41
N HIS A 121 -2.68 5.01 -1.16
CA HIS A 121 -2.26 5.97 -2.19
C HIS A 121 -0.78 5.83 -2.56
N LEU A 122 0.05 5.26 -1.68
CA LEU A 122 1.45 4.99 -2.01
C LEU A 122 1.61 4.08 -3.23
N ALA A 123 0.66 3.16 -3.45
CA ALA A 123 0.62 2.34 -4.65
C ALA A 123 0.30 3.15 -5.92
N ARG A 124 -0.54 4.19 -5.81
CA ARG A 124 -0.95 5.06 -6.92
C ARG A 124 0.19 5.94 -7.44
N TYR A 125 1.14 6.29 -6.59
CA TYR A 125 2.27 7.18 -6.95
C TYR A 125 3.35 6.50 -7.81
N ALA A 126 3.26 5.20 -8.04
CA ALA A 126 4.15 4.46 -8.93
C ALA A 126 3.49 4.18 -10.30
N PRO A 127 4.28 4.03 -11.38
CA PRO A 127 3.75 3.69 -12.70
C PRO A 127 3.12 2.29 -12.68
N SER A 128 1.79 2.25 -12.49
CA SER A 128 0.97 1.04 -12.38
C SER A 128 1.08 0.15 -13.61
N ARG A 129 1.27 0.73 -14.81
CA ARG A 129 1.35 -0.02 -16.08
C ARG A 129 2.50 -1.03 -16.10
N SER A 130 3.71 -0.64 -15.70
CA SER A 130 4.86 -1.56 -15.75
C SER A 130 4.72 -2.68 -14.74
N VAL A 131 4.28 -2.38 -13.52
CA VAL A 131 4.08 -3.40 -12.47
C VAL A 131 3.04 -4.42 -12.90
N ARG A 132 1.94 -3.93 -13.46
CA ARG A 132 0.84 -4.75 -13.99
C ARG A 132 1.28 -5.69 -15.11
N VAL A 133 2.01 -5.18 -16.10
CA VAL A 133 2.51 -5.97 -17.23
C VAL A 133 3.49 -7.04 -16.76
N TRP A 134 4.50 -6.68 -15.96
CA TRP A 134 5.49 -7.65 -15.48
C TRP A 134 4.89 -8.70 -14.55
N THR A 135 3.96 -8.32 -13.67
CA THR A 135 3.26 -9.27 -12.79
C THR A 135 2.40 -10.23 -13.60
N GLY A 136 1.67 -9.73 -14.60
CA GLY A 136 0.88 -10.57 -15.49
C GLY A 136 1.74 -11.51 -16.34
N ILE A 137 2.85 -11.03 -16.90
CA ILE A 137 3.80 -11.88 -17.63
C ILE A 137 4.36 -12.97 -16.71
N ALA A 138 4.81 -12.63 -15.50
CA ALA A 138 5.36 -13.60 -14.55
C ALA A 138 4.34 -14.70 -14.20
N ILE A 139 3.09 -14.30 -13.91
CA ILE A 139 2.01 -15.25 -13.61
C ILE A 139 1.66 -16.09 -14.84
N GLY A 140 1.54 -15.48 -16.02
CA GLY A 140 1.23 -16.18 -17.25
C GLY A 140 2.32 -17.20 -17.63
N VAL A 141 3.60 -16.84 -17.50
CA VAL A 141 4.72 -17.76 -17.71
C VAL A 141 4.65 -18.91 -16.71
N ALA A 142 4.42 -18.64 -15.43
CA ALA A 142 4.31 -19.69 -14.41
C ALA A 142 3.15 -20.66 -14.71
N VAL A 143 1.97 -20.13 -15.05
CA VAL A 143 0.78 -20.94 -15.38
C VAL A 143 1.02 -21.74 -16.68
N GLY A 144 1.54 -21.10 -17.72
CA GLY A 144 1.79 -21.76 -19.00
C GLY A 144 2.89 -22.82 -18.93
N LEU A 145 3.95 -22.58 -18.15
CA LEU A 145 5.01 -23.55 -17.90
C LEU A 145 4.48 -24.73 -17.09
N ALA A 146 3.73 -24.48 -16.02
CA ALA A 146 3.10 -25.54 -15.23
C ALA A 146 2.19 -26.41 -16.12
N PHE A 147 1.35 -25.79 -16.95
CA PHE A 147 0.49 -26.54 -17.87
C PHE A 147 1.29 -27.37 -18.87
N THR A 148 2.35 -26.78 -19.47
CA THR A 148 3.21 -27.47 -20.43
C THR A 148 3.88 -28.69 -19.81
N LEU A 149 4.46 -28.54 -18.62
CA LEU A 149 5.15 -29.63 -17.91
C LEU A 149 4.19 -30.76 -17.51
N LEU A 150 2.94 -30.43 -17.22
CA LEU A 150 1.94 -31.42 -16.77
C LEU A 150 1.25 -32.17 -17.91
N THR A 151 1.12 -31.54 -19.08
CA THR A 151 0.36 -32.10 -20.22
C THR A 151 1.24 -32.50 -21.40
N GLY A 152 2.49 -32.05 -21.45
CA GLY A 152 3.38 -32.23 -22.61
C GLY A 152 2.97 -31.40 -23.84
N MET A 153 2.02 -30.46 -23.70
CA MET A 153 1.49 -29.66 -24.81
C MET A 153 1.99 -28.21 -24.77
N PRO A 154 3.14 -27.87 -25.38
CA PRO A 154 3.75 -26.55 -25.25
C PRO A 154 2.92 -25.43 -25.89
N LEU A 155 2.27 -25.69 -27.03
CA LEU A 155 1.40 -24.71 -27.70
C LEU A 155 0.17 -24.36 -26.85
N ALA A 156 -0.47 -25.37 -26.25
CA ALA A 156 -1.61 -25.17 -25.36
C ALA A 156 -1.18 -24.45 -24.07
N GLY A 157 -0.03 -24.81 -23.50
CA GLY A 157 0.52 -24.13 -22.33
C GLY A 157 0.87 -22.67 -22.60
N ALA A 158 1.47 -22.35 -23.75
CA ALA A 158 1.71 -20.97 -24.16
C ALA A 158 0.40 -20.17 -24.30
N GLY A 159 -0.64 -20.76 -24.91
CA GLY A 159 -1.97 -20.15 -25.04
C GLY A 159 -2.63 -19.85 -23.68
N ILE A 160 -2.61 -20.82 -22.76
CA ILE A 160 -3.17 -20.66 -21.40
C ILE A 160 -2.37 -19.63 -20.60
N GLY A 161 -1.05 -19.66 -20.72
CA GLY A 161 -0.17 -18.68 -20.07
C GLY A 161 -0.42 -17.26 -20.55
N LEU A 162 -0.56 -17.07 -21.87
CA LEU A 162 -0.89 -15.76 -22.46
C LEU A 162 -2.27 -15.25 -22.01
N LEU A 163 -3.28 -16.12 -22.03
CA LEU A 163 -4.62 -15.79 -21.56
C LEU A 163 -4.60 -15.37 -20.08
N SER A 164 -3.91 -16.15 -19.24
CA SER A 164 -3.76 -15.87 -17.82
C SER A 164 -3.03 -14.54 -17.58
N ALA A 165 -1.96 -14.26 -18.33
CA ALA A 165 -1.27 -12.97 -18.28
C ALA A 165 -2.21 -11.81 -18.61
N LEU A 166 -2.99 -11.94 -19.69
CA LEU A 166 -3.91 -10.88 -20.12
C LEU A 166 -5.00 -10.61 -19.07
N VAL A 167 -5.61 -11.66 -18.52
CA VAL A 167 -6.61 -11.54 -17.44
C VAL A 167 -6.01 -10.83 -16.23
N VAL A 168 -4.83 -11.26 -15.77
CA VAL A 168 -4.14 -10.64 -14.63
C VAL A 168 -3.78 -9.18 -14.90
N ILE A 169 -3.30 -8.86 -16.11
CA ILE A 169 -3.00 -7.47 -16.51
C ILE A 169 -4.25 -6.61 -16.46
N ILE A 170 -5.40 -7.11 -16.88
CA ILE A 170 -6.65 -6.34 -16.83
C ILE A 170 -7.09 -6.14 -15.37
N MET A 171 -7.11 -7.21 -14.58
CA MET A 171 -7.62 -7.20 -13.20
C MET A 171 -6.77 -6.34 -12.26
N ILE A 172 -5.44 -6.45 -12.32
CA ILE A 172 -4.52 -5.64 -11.48
C ILE A 172 -4.70 -4.13 -11.75
N GLY A 173 -5.24 -3.75 -12.91
CA GLY A 173 -5.50 -2.35 -13.24
C GLY A 173 -6.39 -1.64 -12.23
N SER A 174 -7.45 -2.29 -11.74
CA SER A 174 -8.40 -1.69 -10.80
C SER A 174 -7.84 -1.58 -9.39
N TRP A 175 -6.89 -2.45 -9.02
CA TRP A 175 -6.33 -2.54 -7.67
C TRP A 175 -5.70 -1.22 -7.21
N PHE A 176 -5.10 -0.46 -8.13
CA PHE A 176 -4.47 0.82 -7.82
C PHE A 176 -5.47 1.91 -7.47
N THR A 177 -6.71 1.84 -7.98
CA THR A 177 -7.77 2.83 -7.74
C THR A 177 -8.72 2.43 -6.61
N GLU A 178 -8.62 1.21 -6.10
CA GLU A 178 -9.46 0.71 -5.02
C GLU A 178 -9.06 1.32 -3.66
N SER A 179 -10.04 1.44 -2.76
CA SER A 179 -9.85 1.75 -1.34
C SER A 179 -9.64 0.45 -0.55
N PRO A 180 -9.05 0.48 0.66
CA PRO A 180 -8.91 -0.72 1.49
C PRO A 180 -10.26 -1.22 2.02
N GLY A 181 -10.36 -2.54 2.26
CA GLY A 181 -11.53 -3.23 2.78
C GLY A 181 -11.28 -3.81 4.17
N HIS A 182 -12.35 -4.15 4.89
CA HIS A 182 -12.29 -4.79 6.20
C HIS A 182 -13.25 -6.00 6.30
N ALA A 183 -12.86 -6.94 7.16
CA ALA A 183 -13.63 -8.10 7.58
C ALA A 183 -14.59 -7.77 8.73
N ASP A 184 -15.86 -7.48 8.44
CA ASP A 184 -16.90 -7.30 9.46
C ASP A 184 -17.99 -8.39 9.35
N PHE A 185 -18.34 -8.99 10.49
CA PHE A 185 -19.20 -10.17 10.59
C PHE A 185 -20.68 -9.84 10.89
N GLN A 186 -21.12 -8.59 10.73
CA GLN A 186 -22.48 -8.16 11.08
C GLN A 186 -23.56 -8.69 10.12
N LEU A 187 -24.64 -9.27 10.66
CA LEU A 187 -25.61 -10.11 9.94
C LEU A 187 -26.86 -9.40 9.36
N ARG A 188 -27.09 -8.10 9.59
CA ARG A 188 -28.37 -7.45 9.22
C ARG A 188 -28.33 -6.76 7.84
N GLY A 189 -29.26 -7.14 6.94
CA GLY A 189 -29.54 -6.44 5.67
C GLY A 189 -29.18 -7.17 4.37
N ARG A 190 -28.81 -8.47 4.42
CA ARG A 190 -28.06 -9.16 3.36
C ARG A 190 -28.86 -9.88 2.25
N LEU A 191 -30.17 -9.64 2.11
CA LEU A 191 -31.01 -10.45 1.21
C LEU A 191 -30.74 -10.19 -0.29
N SER A 192 -30.54 -8.93 -0.68
CA SER A 192 -30.31 -8.54 -2.07
C SER A 192 -28.95 -8.96 -2.61
N GLU A 193 -27.92 -8.96 -1.75
CA GLU A 193 -26.57 -9.44 -2.10
C GLU A 193 -26.53 -10.95 -2.23
N LEU A 194 -27.21 -11.67 -1.33
CA LEU A 194 -27.30 -13.12 -1.35
C LEU A 194 -28.03 -13.60 -2.61
N LEU A 195 -29.12 -12.93 -3.01
CA LEU A 195 -29.82 -13.19 -4.27
C LEU A 195 -28.92 -13.00 -5.51
N ARG A 196 -28.06 -11.98 -5.50
CA ARG A 196 -27.12 -11.74 -6.60
C ARG A 196 -26.05 -12.83 -6.69
N VAL A 197 -25.51 -13.28 -5.55
CA VAL A 197 -24.54 -14.39 -5.50
C VAL A 197 -25.18 -15.71 -5.94
N LEU A 198 -26.41 -15.99 -5.50
CA LEU A 198 -27.16 -17.17 -5.93
C LEU A 198 -27.40 -17.19 -7.44
N ARG A 199 -27.80 -16.06 -8.03
CA ARG A 199 -27.96 -15.92 -9.48
C ARG A 199 -26.65 -16.22 -10.20
N ASP A 200 -25.57 -15.56 -9.79
CA ASP A 200 -24.26 -15.69 -10.44
C ASP A 200 -23.74 -17.14 -10.30
N GLY A 201 -23.99 -17.79 -9.15
CA GLY A 201 -23.63 -19.19 -8.93
C GLY A 201 -24.47 -20.18 -9.72
N LEU A 202 -25.74 -19.87 -10.02
CA LEU A 202 -26.56 -20.67 -10.92
C LEU A 202 -26.03 -20.63 -12.35
N VAL A 203 -25.56 -19.46 -12.79
CA VAL A 203 -24.91 -19.29 -14.10
C VAL A 203 -23.60 -20.07 -14.18
N VAL A 204 -22.75 -19.98 -13.14
CA VAL A 204 -21.50 -20.76 -13.08
C VAL A 204 -21.78 -22.26 -13.00
N GLY A 205 -22.80 -22.69 -12.26
CA GLY A 205 -23.23 -24.08 -12.22
C GLY A 205 -23.72 -24.59 -13.58
N ALA A 206 -24.49 -23.79 -14.33
CA ALA A 206 -24.94 -24.15 -15.68
C ALA A 206 -23.77 -24.25 -16.68
N LEU A 207 -22.81 -23.33 -16.61
CA LEU A 207 -21.57 -23.39 -17.38
C LEU A 207 -20.73 -24.63 -17.04
N GLY A 208 -20.58 -24.94 -15.75
CA GLY A 208 -19.92 -26.16 -15.29
C GLY A 208 -20.62 -27.41 -15.82
N ALA A 209 -21.95 -27.44 -15.79
CA ALA A 209 -22.74 -28.55 -16.32
C ALA A 209 -22.53 -28.74 -17.83
N LEU A 210 -22.51 -27.65 -18.59
CA LEU A 210 -22.25 -27.68 -20.03
C LEU A 210 -20.84 -28.21 -20.35
N VAL A 211 -19.82 -27.74 -19.61
CA VAL A 211 -18.44 -28.21 -19.76
C VAL A 211 -18.34 -29.71 -19.43
N GLY A 212 -18.98 -30.14 -18.34
CA GLY A 212 -19.02 -31.56 -17.96
C GLY A 212 -19.68 -32.43 -19.02
N TRP A 213 -20.79 -31.98 -19.59
CA TRP A 213 -21.48 -32.67 -20.67
C TRP A 213 -20.60 -32.81 -21.92
N LEU A 214 -19.99 -31.70 -22.38
CA LEU A 214 -19.15 -31.68 -23.58
C LEU A 214 -17.90 -32.56 -23.45
N MET A 215 -17.34 -32.67 -22.24
CA MET A 215 -16.13 -33.48 -22.00
C MET A 215 -16.43 -34.97 -21.88
N ALA A 216 -17.55 -35.36 -21.26
CA ALA A 216 -17.86 -36.76 -20.99
C ALA A 216 -18.70 -37.42 -22.10
N SER A 217 -19.52 -36.65 -22.81
CA SER A 217 -20.41 -37.17 -23.87
C SER A 217 -19.65 -37.91 -25.00
N PRO A 218 -18.50 -37.41 -25.51
CA PRO A 218 -17.74 -38.12 -26.55
C PRO A 218 -17.07 -39.42 -26.08
N ARG A 219 -16.89 -39.62 -24.77
CA ARG A 219 -16.15 -40.77 -24.20
C ARG A 219 -17.06 -41.88 -23.71
N GLY A 220 -18.26 -41.56 -23.24
CA GLY A 220 -19.16 -42.51 -22.57
C GLY A 220 -20.64 -42.35 -22.93
N GLY A 221 -20.96 -41.61 -24.00
CA GLY A 221 -22.33 -41.39 -24.45
C GLY A 221 -23.13 -40.44 -23.56
N THR A 222 -24.42 -40.32 -23.86
CA THR A 222 -25.33 -39.33 -23.24
C THR A 222 -25.48 -39.51 -21.74
N GLN A 223 -25.48 -40.75 -21.24
CA GLN A 223 -25.61 -41.06 -19.82
C GLN A 223 -24.39 -40.63 -19.01
N ALA A 224 -23.17 -40.83 -19.54
CA ALA A 224 -21.94 -40.31 -18.93
C ALA A 224 -21.88 -38.78 -18.99
N GLY A 225 -22.33 -38.19 -20.11
CA GLY A 225 -22.47 -36.75 -20.27
C GLY A 225 -23.39 -36.11 -19.22
N LEU A 226 -24.57 -36.69 -18.99
CA LEU A 226 -25.54 -36.21 -17.99
C LEU A 226 -25.03 -36.35 -16.55
N GLY A 227 -24.36 -37.46 -16.23
CA GLY A 227 -23.73 -37.66 -14.92
C GLY A 227 -22.64 -36.63 -14.64
N ALA A 228 -21.75 -36.39 -15.59
CA ALA A 228 -20.70 -35.37 -15.50
C ALA A 228 -21.28 -33.95 -15.42
N ALA A 229 -22.32 -33.65 -16.21
CA ALA A 229 -23.00 -32.36 -16.18
C ALA A 229 -23.59 -32.07 -14.79
N ARG A 230 -24.25 -33.05 -14.17
CA ARG A 230 -24.81 -32.90 -12.83
C ARG A 230 -23.72 -32.66 -11.79
N ASP A 231 -22.72 -33.53 -11.74
CA ASP A 231 -21.68 -33.49 -10.71
C ASP A 231 -20.82 -32.23 -10.83
N ILE A 232 -20.40 -31.87 -12.04
CA ILE A 232 -19.55 -30.70 -12.30
C ILE A 232 -20.34 -29.41 -12.13
N GLY A 233 -21.59 -29.37 -12.61
CA GLY A 233 -22.45 -28.21 -12.46
C GLY A 233 -22.82 -27.91 -11.01
N LEU A 234 -23.18 -28.95 -10.23
CA LEU A 234 -23.48 -28.77 -8.81
C LEU A 234 -22.25 -28.37 -8.00
N LEU A 235 -21.09 -29.01 -8.21
CA LEU A 235 -19.86 -28.64 -7.52
C LEU A 235 -19.41 -27.22 -7.88
N ALA A 236 -19.45 -26.84 -9.16
CA ALA A 236 -19.09 -25.50 -9.61
C ALA A 236 -20.05 -24.43 -9.06
N GLY A 237 -21.36 -24.67 -9.13
CA GLY A 237 -22.37 -23.73 -8.65
C GLY A 237 -22.35 -23.56 -7.14
N ILE A 238 -22.33 -24.67 -6.38
CA ILE A 238 -22.29 -24.63 -4.91
C ILE A 238 -20.95 -24.06 -4.44
N GLY A 239 -19.83 -24.47 -5.03
CA GLY A 239 -18.51 -23.92 -4.71
C GLY A 239 -18.45 -22.42 -4.94
N PHE A 240 -18.98 -21.94 -6.06
CA PHE A 240 -19.04 -20.52 -6.37
C PHE A 240 -19.92 -19.75 -5.40
N VAL A 241 -21.13 -20.23 -5.08
CA VAL A 241 -22.03 -19.58 -4.12
C VAL A 241 -21.38 -19.54 -2.73
N VAL A 242 -20.91 -20.66 -2.21
CA VAL A 242 -20.31 -20.74 -0.87
C VAL A 242 -19.12 -19.80 -0.76
N VAL A 243 -18.23 -19.79 -1.75
CA VAL A 243 -17.02 -18.99 -1.66
C VAL A 243 -17.28 -17.52 -1.93
N LEU A 244 -18.10 -17.14 -2.91
CA LEU A 244 -18.44 -15.73 -3.08
C LEU A 244 -19.31 -15.19 -1.94
N SER A 245 -20.20 -16.01 -1.38
CA SER A 245 -20.92 -15.65 -0.17
C SER A 245 -19.95 -15.46 0.98
N LEU A 246 -18.93 -16.30 1.16
CA LEU A 246 -17.92 -16.14 2.21
C LEU A 246 -17.05 -14.89 1.97
N ILE A 247 -16.58 -14.67 0.74
CA ILE A 247 -15.75 -13.50 0.37
C ILE A 247 -16.56 -12.21 0.56
N ARG A 248 -17.77 -12.12 0.00
CA ARG A 248 -18.65 -10.95 0.21
C ARG A 248 -19.14 -10.84 1.65
N TRP A 249 -19.23 -11.95 2.38
CA TRP A 249 -19.58 -11.90 3.80
C TRP A 249 -18.51 -11.20 4.63
N VAL A 250 -17.25 -11.40 4.23
CA VAL A 250 -16.06 -10.82 4.84
C VAL A 250 -15.69 -9.47 4.21
N GLU A 251 -16.29 -9.03 3.10
CA GLU A 251 -15.96 -7.73 2.49
C GLU A 251 -16.93 -6.63 2.91
N HIS A 252 -16.45 -5.66 3.70
CA HIS A 252 -17.12 -4.37 3.85
C HIS A 252 -16.15 -3.22 3.55
N PRO A 253 -16.58 -2.17 2.81
CA PRO A 253 -15.80 -0.96 2.67
C PRO A 253 -15.62 -0.31 4.04
N THR A 254 -14.39 0.10 4.38
CA THR A 254 -14.15 0.86 5.61
C THR A 254 -14.92 2.17 5.53
N THR A 255 -16.03 2.27 6.25
CA THR A 255 -16.62 3.57 6.54
C THR A 255 -15.67 4.28 7.50
N ALA A 256 -15.31 5.53 7.19
CA ALA A 256 -14.34 6.33 7.95
C ALA A 256 -14.61 6.40 9.46
N ALA A 257 -15.83 6.07 9.89
CA ALA A 257 -16.29 6.06 11.29
C ALA A 257 -15.68 4.94 12.16
N THR A 258 -15.24 3.81 11.61
CA THR A 258 -14.77 2.64 12.40
C THR A 258 -13.23 2.47 12.40
N ALA A 259 -12.53 3.18 11.50
CA ALA A 259 -11.09 3.06 11.34
C ALA A 259 -10.31 3.89 12.37
N ARG A 260 -9.80 3.23 13.42
CA ARG A 260 -9.09 3.87 14.55
C ARG A 260 -7.62 4.24 14.27
N SER A 261 -6.98 3.64 13.25
CA SER A 261 -5.58 3.94 12.89
C SER A 261 -5.19 3.42 11.50
N PRO A 262 -4.19 4.03 10.81
CA PRO A 262 -3.70 3.55 9.52
C PRO A 262 -3.13 2.12 9.55
N ARG A 263 -2.46 1.71 10.64
CA ARG A 263 -1.97 0.33 10.78
C ARG A 263 -3.11 -0.68 10.91
N SER A 264 -4.22 -0.30 11.54
CA SER A 264 -5.38 -1.19 11.67
C SER A 264 -6.03 -1.47 10.31
N THR A 265 -6.16 -0.46 9.44
CA THR A 265 -6.70 -0.64 8.09
C THR A 265 -5.75 -1.44 7.20
N TRP A 266 -4.44 -1.26 7.32
CA TRP A 266 -3.45 -2.09 6.63
C TRP A 266 -3.50 -3.57 7.04
N ARG A 267 -3.62 -3.86 8.35
CA ARG A 267 -3.76 -5.23 8.85
C ARG A 267 -5.09 -5.86 8.45
N ALA A 268 -6.16 -5.08 8.45
CA ALA A 268 -7.48 -5.51 8.00
C ALA A 268 -7.45 -5.97 6.53
N ASP A 269 -6.91 -5.15 5.63
CA ASP A 269 -6.83 -5.46 4.20
C ASP A 269 -5.89 -6.65 3.91
N ARG A 270 -4.79 -6.76 4.67
CA ARG A 270 -3.92 -7.95 4.67
C ARG A 270 -4.68 -9.21 5.08
N ASN A 271 -5.41 -9.17 6.20
CA ASN A 271 -6.15 -10.34 6.70
C ASN A 271 -7.26 -10.74 5.73
N LEU A 272 -7.94 -9.77 5.12
CA LEU A 272 -8.91 -10.00 4.06
C LEU A 272 -8.28 -10.74 2.87
N THR A 273 -7.12 -10.28 2.39
CA THR A 273 -6.36 -10.96 1.32
C THR A 273 -6.02 -12.40 1.69
N VAL A 274 -5.58 -12.64 2.93
CA VAL A 274 -5.27 -14.00 3.42
C VAL A 274 -6.52 -14.89 3.42
N ILE A 275 -7.65 -14.38 3.91
CA ILE A 275 -8.93 -15.10 3.90
C ILE A 275 -9.34 -15.45 2.45
N ARG A 276 -9.16 -14.53 1.50
CA ARG A 276 -9.46 -14.81 0.09
C ARG A 276 -8.54 -15.86 -0.50
N ILE A 277 -7.24 -15.86 -0.18
CA ILE A 277 -6.31 -16.91 -0.62
C ILE A 277 -6.79 -18.28 -0.14
N PHE A 278 -7.11 -18.43 1.16
CA PHE A 278 -7.61 -19.71 1.69
C PHE A 278 -8.95 -20.11 1.08
N SER A 279 -9.87 -19.16 0.90
CA SER A 279 -11.18 -19.41 0.27
C SER A 279 -11.03 -19.82 -1.19
N GLY A 280 -10.14 -19.16 -1.93
CA GLY A 280 -9.79 -19.49 -3.30
C GLY A 280 -9.13 -20.86 -3.41
N LEU A 281 -8.18 -21.19 -2.52
CA LEU A 281 -7.58 -22.53 -2.47
C LEU A 281 -8.63 -23.62 -2.19
N ALA A 282 -9.63 -23.37 -1.35
CA ALA A 282 -10.74 -24.30 -1.14
C ALA A 282 -11.56 -24.52 -2.43
N VAL A 283 -11.83 -23.46 -3.21
CA VAL A 283 -12.42 -23.58 -4.57
C VAL A 283 -11.50 -24.39 -5.47
N GLY A 284 -10.20 -24.12 -5.42
CA GLY A 284 -9.19 -24.80 -6.22
C GLY A 284 -9.15 -26.30 -5.96
N LEU A 285 -9.22 -26.71 -4.69
CA LEU A 285 -9.31 -28.12 -4.29
C LEU A 285 -10.61 -28.76 -4.78
N MET A 286 -11.73 -28.04 -4.72
CA MET A 286 -13.00 -28.51 -5.28
C MET A 286 -12.90 -28.69 -6.80
N GLY A 287 -12.33 -27.72 -7.50
CA GLY A 287 -12.04 -27.81 -8.94
C GLY A 287 -11.09 -28.94 -9.29
N GLY A 288 -10.07 -29.19 -8.46
CA GLY A 288 -9.17 -30.34 -8.61
C GLY A 288 -9.90 -31.67 -8.42
N SER A 289 -10.81 -31.77 -7.44
CA SER A 289 -11.63 -32.98 -7.24
C SER A 289 -12.56 -33.27 -8.43
N ILE A 290 -13.11 -32.22 -9.04
CA ILE A 290 -13.86 -32.30 -10.30
C ILE A 290 -12.95 -32.82 -11.42
N GLY A 291 -11.73 -32.27 -11.53
CA GLY A 291 -10.76 -32.69 -12.53
C GLY A 291 -10.41 -34.18 -12.42
N LEU A 292 -10.25 -34.69 -11.19
CA LEU A 292 -10.02 -36.11 -10.93
C LEU A 292 -11.22 -36.96 -11.38
N LYS A 293 -12.45 -36.55 -11.05
CA LYS A 293 -13.67 -37.24 -11.52
C LYS A 293 -13.80 -37.23 -13.04
N ALA A 294 -13.32 -36.18 -13.69
CA ALA A 294 -13.30 -36.05 -15.16
C ALA A 294 -12.16 -36.86 -15.82
N GLN A 295 -11.44 -37.70 -15.06
CA GLN A 295 -10.33 -38.52 -15.52
C GLN A 295 -9.15 -37.70 -16.09
N LEU A 296 -8.97 -36.46 -15.62
CA LEU A 296 -7.71 -35.75 -15.85
C LEU A 296 -6.60 -36.44 -15.07
N SER A 297 -5.35 -36.30 -15.52
CA SER A 297 -4.22 -36.80 -14.75
C SER A 297 -4.20 -36.17 -13.36
N PRO A 298 -3.86 -36.91 -12.29
CA PRO A 298 -3.90 -36.38 -10.93
C PRO A 298 -3.05 -35.12 -10.74
N SER A 299 -1.91 -35.06 -11.42
CA SER A 299 -1.02 -33.90 -11.40
C SER A 299 -1.66 -32.66 -12.03
N VAL A 300 -2.33 -32.79 -13.18
CA VAL A 300 -3.08 -31.69 -13.83
C VAL A 300 -4.25 -31.24 -12.96
N ALA A 301 -5.00 -32.18 -12.39
CA ALA A 301 -6.17 -31.87 -11.57
C ALA A 301 -5.77 -31.09 -10.29
N ILE A 302 -4.75 -31.57 -9.57
CA ILE A 302 -4.30 -30.94 -8.32
C ILE A 302 -3.63 -29.59 -8.60
N VAL A 303 -2.63 -29.55 -9.48
CA VAL A 303 -1.88 -28.31 -9.75
C VAL A 303 -2.76 -27.28 -10.45
N GLY A 304 -3.56 -27.69 -11.43
CA GLY A 304 -4.51 -26.82 -12.11
C GLY A 304 -5.57 -26.27 -11.16
N GLY A 305 -6.10 -27.12 -10.27
CA GLY A 305 -7.02 -26.70 -9.20
C GLY A 305 -6.39 -25.66 -8.27
N LEU A 306 -5.19 -25.92 -7.75
CA LEU A 306 -4.50 -25.00 -6.84
C LEU A 306 -4.15 -23.66 -7.51
N LEU A 307 -3.66 -23.67 -8.75
CA LEU A 307 -3.37 -22.45 -9.52
C LEU A 307 -4.64 -21.63 -9.78
N LEU A 308 -5.72 -22.30 -10.22
CA LEU A 308 -7.00 -21.66 -10.45
C LEU A 308 -7.56 -21.07 -9.15
N GLY A 309 -7.50 -21.83 -8.05
CA GLY A 309 -7.93 -21.39 -6.73
C GLY A 309 -7.14 -20.20 -6.19
N LEU A 310 -5.82 -20.20 -6.37
CA LEU A 310 -4.96 -19.09 -5.99
C LEU A 310 -5.28 -17.83 -6.81
N LEU A 311 -5.45 -17.96 -8.13
CA LEU A 311 -5.88 -16.86 -8.99
C LEU A 311 -7.26 -16.34 -8.57
N PHE A 312 -8.20 -17.23 -8.30
CA PHE A 312 -9.54 -16.88 -7.85
C PHE A 312 -9.49 -16.10 -6.53
N GLY A 313 -8.72 -16.58 -5.55
CA GLY A 313 -8.56 -15.92 -4.25
C GLY A 313 -7.81 -14.59 -4.31
N LEU A 314 -6.90 -14.39 -5.26
CA LEU A 314 -6.17 -13.13 -5.40
C LEU A 314 -6.92 -12.08 -6.24
N MET A 315 -7.79 -12.51 -7.16
CA MET A 315 -8.37 -11.63 -8.18
C MET A 315 -9.85 -11.30 -7.94
N LEU A 316 -10.61 -12.14 -7.22
CA LEU A 316 -12.00 -11.85 -6.90
C LEU A 316 -12.15 -11.04 -5.61
N GLY A 317 -13.12 -10.14 -5.65
CA GLY A 317 -13.45 -9.23 -4.56
C GLY A 317 -13.31 -7.78 -5.01
N SER A 318 -13.56 -6.86 -4.10
CA SER A 318 -13.16 -5.45 -4.22
C SER A 318 -12.16 -5.14 -3.11
N HIS A 319 -11.30 -4.13 -3.24
CA HIS A 319 -10.32 -3.75 -2.21
C HIS A 319 -9.04 -4.63 -2.22
N HIS A 320 -8.18 -4.39 -3.21
CA HIS A 320 -6.86 -5.03 -3.34
C HIS A 320 -5.71 -4.06 -3.01
N ALA A 321 -5.97 -3.09 -2.15
CA ALA A 321 -5.03 -2.02 -1.80
C ALA A 321 -3.71 -2.58 -1.23
N TRP A 322 -3.77 -3.63 -0.41
CA TRP A 322 -2.60 -4.29 0.18
C TRP A 322 -1.74 -5.01 -0.87
N LEU A 323 -2.36 -5.65 -1.86
CA LEU A 323 -1.63 -6.28 -2.97
C LEU A 323 -0.96 -5.22 -3.85
N ALA A 324 -1.67 -4.16 -4.22
CA ALA A 324 -1.10 -3.04 -4.98
C ALA A 324 0.06 -2.37 -4.23
N TYR A 325 -0.09 -2.17 -2.92
CA TYR A 325 0.96 -1.69 -2.03
C TYR A 325 2.18 -2.62 -2.05
N THR A 326 1.98 -3.92 -1.84
CA THR A 326 3.05 -4.92 -1.75
C THR A 326 3.83 -5.05 -3.05
N LEU A 327 3.16 -4.95 -4.21
CA LEU A 327 3.82 -4.95 -5.52
C LEU A 327 4.60 -3.65 -5.80
N THR A 328 4.23 -2.54 -5.17
CA THR A 328 4.79 -1.22 -5.47
C THR A 328 5.97 -0.84 -4.59
N ILE A 329 5.91 -1.14 -3.29
CA ILE A 329 6.93 -0.74 -2.32
C ILE A 329 8.34 -1.23 -2.67
N PRO A 330 8.58 -2.48 -3.11
CA PRO A 330 9.91 -2.94 -3.51
C PRO A 330 10.53 -2.06 -4.59
N ARG A 331 9.75 -1.64 -5.59
CA ARG A 331 10.22 -0.76 -6.67
C ARG A 331 10.50 0.66 -6.20
N LEU A 332 9.75 1.17 -5.24
CA LEU A 332 10.04 2.48 -4.63
C LEU A 332 11.29 2.41 -3.75
N ALA A 333 11.53 1.28 -3.10
CA ALA A 333 12.72 1.02 -2.31
C ALA A 333 13.99 0.88 -3.14
N THR A 334 13.95 0.15 -4.27
CA THR A 334 15.10 0.08 -5.19
C THR A 334 15.46 1.44 -5.78
N LYS A 335 14.50 2.36 -5.90
CA LYS A 335 14.72 3.76 -6.29
C LYS A 335 15.13 4.68 -5.15
N GLY A 336 15.28 4.17 -3.92
CA GLY A 336 15.60 4.96 -2.73
C GLY A 336 14.54 5.98 -2.33
N ARG A 337 13.29 5.82 -2.78
CA ARG A 337 12.19 6.77 -2.57
C ARG A 337 11.41 6.51 -1.28
N LEU A 338 11.32 5.25 -0.85
CA LEU A 338 10.71 4.78 0.40
C LEU A 338 11.46 3.55 0.91
N PRO A 339 11.35 3.17 2.20
CA PRO A 339 11.90 1.91 2.69
C PRO A 339 11.01 0.72 2.30
N LEU A 340 11.59 -0.50 2.29
CA LEU A 340 10.82 -1.75 2.13
C LEU A 340 9.76 -1.91 3.24
N ARG A 341 10.07 -1.43 4.45
CA ARG A 341 9.15 -1.40 5.60
C ARG A 341 8.42 -0.05 5.70
N ALA A 342 7.81 0.41 4.60
CA ALA A 342 7.22 1.74 4.55
C ALA A 342 6.13 1.97 5.62
N MET A 343 5.30 0.98 5.97
CA MET A 343 4.33 1.13 7.06
C MET A 343 4.98 1.28 8.44
N ASP A 344 6.13 0.65 8.67
CA ASP A 344 6.86 0.78 9.94
C ASP A 344 7.56 2.14 10.02
N PHE A 345 8.15 2.59 8.90
CA PHE A 345 8.68 3.95 8.80
C PHE A 345 7.62 5.03 9.07
N LEU A 346 6.40 4.90 8.53
CA LEU A 346 5.33 5.88 8.77
C LEU A 346 4.89 5.89 10.25
N ASP A 347 4.85 4.72 10.89
CA ASP A 347 4.57 4.61 12.33
C ASP A 347 5.69 5.22 13.18
N ASP A 348 6.95 4.99 12.80
CA ASP A 348 8.12 5.58 13.45
C ASP A 348 8.15 7.11 13.26
N ALA A 349 7.82 7.62 12.07
CA ALA A 349 7.68 9.05 11.83
C ALA A 349 6.54 9.68 12.64
N HIS A 350 5.46 8.94 12.87
CA HIS A 350 4.40 9.34 13.80
C HIS A 350 4.91 9.38 15.26
N ARG A 351 5.65 8.35 15.70
CA ARG A 351 6.27 8.30 17.04
C ARG A 351 7.32 9.38 17.27
N LEU A 352 8.06 9.76 16.23
CA LEU A 352 8.98 10.91 16.25
C LEU A 352 8.23 12.25 16.36
N GLY A 353 6.94 12.26 16.06
CA GLY A 353 6.09 13.46 16.08
C GLY A 353 6.15 14.30 14.80
N LEU A 354 6.72 13.75 13.73
CA LEU A 354 6.73 14.36 12.39
C LEU A 354 5.36 14.21 11.71
N LEU A 355 4.71 13.07 11.95
CA LEU A 355 3.37 12.76 11.46
C LEU A 355 2.35 12.66 12.60
N ARG A 356 1.10 12.98 12.30
CA ARG A 356 -0.08 12.72 13.14
C ARG A 356 -1.04 11.80 12.41
N THR A 357 -1.90 11.11 13.17
CA THR A 357 -2.93 10.23 12.62
C THR A 357 -4.29 10.90 12.74
N GLU A 358 -5.03 11.00 11.64
CA GLU A 358 -6.44 11.40 11.63
C GLU A 358 -7.25 10.27 10.96
N GLY A 359 -7.95 9.47 11.78
CA GLY A 359 -8.64 8.26 11.32
C GLY A 359 -7.68 7.25 10.63
N PRO A 360 -7.92 6.87 9.37
CA PRO A 360 -7.05 5.96 8.63
C PRO A 360 -5.87 6.64 7.91
N TYR A 361 -5.71 7.96 8.05
CA TYR A 361 -4.70 8.74 7.32
C TYR A 361 -3.54 9.17 8.21
N TYR A 362 -2.35 9.24 7.60
CA TYR A 362 -1.23 10.00 8.16
C TYR A 362 -1.26 11.41 7.59
N GLN A 363 -0.99 12.40 8.44
CA GLN A 363 -0.79 13.79 8.01
C GLN A 363 0.50 14.31 8.59
N PHE A 364 1.14 15.27 7.93
CA PHE A 364 2.20 16.04 8.57
C PHE A 364 1.62 16.79 9.76
N ARG A 365 2.34 16.78 10.89
CA ARG A 365 1.90 17.53 12.07
C ARG A 365 1.81 19.03 11.79
N HIS A 366 2.71 19.51 10.93
CA HIS A 366 2.83 20.90 10.52
C HIS A 366 2.87 20.98 9.00
N ILE A 367 1.97 21.78 8.43
CA ILE A 367 1.84 21.93 6.97
C ILE A 367 3.05 22.68 6.38
N GLU A 368 3.64 23.56 7.17
CA GLU A 368 4.81 24.35 6.87
C GLU A 368 6.02 23.45 6.63
N LEU A 369 6.21 22.41 7.46
CA LEU A 369 7.23 21.39 7.25
C LEU A 369 7.00 20.63 5.94
N GLN A 370 5.75 20.27 5.63
CA GLN A 370 5.42 19.59 4.37
C GLN A 370 5.78 20.48 3.17
N GLN A 371 5.41 21.76 3.22
CA GLN A 371 5.70 22.74 2.17
C GLN A 371 7.20 22.98 2.03
N HIS A 372 7.92 23.11 3.15
CA HIS A 372 9.38 23.23 3.17
C HIS A 372 10.04 22.02 2.49
N LEU A 373 9.69 20.80 2.89
CA LEU A 373 10.22 19.58 2.29
C LEU A 373 9.85 19.44 0.80
N ALA A 374 8.68 19.93 0.40
CA ALA A 374 8.28 19.93 -1.02
C ALA A 374 9.13 20.91 -1.85
N ARG A 375 9.48 22.08 -1.30
CA ARG A 375 10.34 23.11 -1.90
C ARG A 375 11.84 22.74 -1.90
N GLY A 376 12.32 22.13 -0.82
CA GLY A 376 13.74 22.03 -0.42
C GLY A 376 14.66 21.09 -1.22
N ARG A 377 14.56 21.01 -2.55
CA ARG A 377 15.62 20.37 -3.37
C ARG A 377 15.78 20.95 -4.77
N ASN A 378 15.10 22.04 -5.09
CA ASN A 378 15.45 22.80 -6.29
C ASN A 378 16.80 23.52 -6.13
N LEU A 379 17.32 23.65 -4.91
CA LEU A 379 18.57 24.37 -4.61
C LEU A 379 19.83 23.47 -4.66
N THR A 380 19.72 22.14 -4.63
CA THR A 380 20.88 21.21 -4.73
C THR A 380 21.02 20.56 -6.10
N SER A 381 20.20 20.96 -7.08
CA SER A 381 20.25 20.46 -8.47
C SER A 381 20.31 21.59 -9.49
N GLY A 382 20.63 22.82 -9.03
CA GLY A 382 20.72 24.03 -9.85
C GLY A 382 22.15 24.38 -10.27
N GLU A 383 23.02 23.40 -10.46
CA GLU A 383 24.36 23.62 -11.03
C GLU A 383 24.76 22.43 -11.91
N GLU A 384 23.93 22.14 -12.90
CA GLU A 384 24.38 21.44 -14.12
C GLU A 384 24.64 22.55 -15.15
N PRO A 385 25.88 22.73 -15.65
CA PRO A 385 26.17 23.77 -16.63
C PRO A 385 25.34 23.54 -17.88
N GLN A 386 24.51 24.52 -18.22
CA GLN A 386 23.81 24.57 -19.50
C GLN A 386 24.87 24.46 -20.62
N PRO A 387 24.80 23.47 -21.53
CA PRO A 387 25.74 23.42 -22.64
C PRO A 387 25.52 24.66 -23.51
N PRO A 388 26.61 25.27 -24.04
CA PRO A 388 26.50 26.52 -24.77
C PRO A 388 25.60 26.33 -26.00
N SER A 389 24.58 27.19 -26.11
CA SER A 389 23.75 27.30 -27.30
C SER A 389 24.64 27.52 -28.53
N PRO A 390 24.37 26.86 -29.66
CA PRO A 390 25.07 27.19 -30.90
C PRO A 390 24.69 28.62 -31.29
N LEU A 391 25.72 29.47 -31.46
CA LEU A 391 25.59 30.82 -31.98
C LEU A 391 25.06 30.78 -33.44
N PRO A 392 24.41 31.88 -33.88
CA PRO A 392 23.52 31.92 -35.05
C PRO A 392 24.18 31.62 -36.40
#